data_AF-A0A542DS60-F1
#
_entry.id   AF-A0A542DS60-F1
#
_cell.length_a   1.000
_cell.length_b   1.000
_cell.length_c   1.000
_cell.angle_alpha   90.00
_cell.angle_beta   90.00
_cell.angle_gamma   90.00
#
_symmetry.space_group_name_H-M   'P 1'
#
loop_
_entity.id
_entity.type
_entity.pdbx_description
1 polymer ?
#
loop_
_entity_poly.entity_id
_entity_poly.type
_entity_poly.pdbx_seq_one_letter_code
_entity_poly.pdbx_strand_id
1 'polypeptide(L)' 'MTRHHPPPPRFARLRVPEAEARQWPRLTREARRCWYCQTTYPTSGHATQCEQIHESETEARRARRPARTAQC' A
#
# COMPACT_ATOMS: atom_id res chain seq x y z
N MET A 1 9.82 3.40 11.53
CA MET A 1 8.45 2.84 11.57
C MET A 1 7.63 3.59 10.54
N THR A 2 7.50 3.03 9.33
CA THR A 2 6.68 3.61 8.25
C THR A 2 5.26 3.72 8.77
N ARG A 3 4.71 4.93 8.81
CA ARG A 3 3.32 5.15 9.22
C ARG A 3 2.47 4.33 8.26
N HIS A 4 1.67 3.40 8.78
CA HIS A 4 0.71 2.67 7.97
C HIS A 4 -0.20 3.68 7.28
N HIS A 5 -0.02 3.83 5.97
CA HIS A 5 -0.88 4.70 5.18
C HIS A 5 -2.20 3.98 4.97
N PRO A 6 -3.35 4.65 5.17
CA PRO A 6 -4.63 4.04 4.85
C PRO A 6 -4.67 3.71 3.36
N PRO A 7 -5.35 2.63 2.95
CA PRO A 7 -5.48 2.28 1.54
C PRO A 7 -6.12 3.45 0.77
N PRO A 8 -5.74 3.68 -0.50
CA PRO A 8 -6.35 4.71 -1.32
C PRO A 8 -7.87 4.52 -1.41
N PRO A 9 -8.68 5.60 -1.50
CA PRO A 9 -10.14 5.52 -1.46
C PRO A 9 -10.75 4.51 -2.44
N ARG A 10 -10.16 4.38 -3.64
CA ARG A 10 -10.58 3.43 -4.67
C ARG A 10 -10.38 1.97 -4.26
N PHE A 11 -9.34 1.69 -3.48
CA PHE A 11 -8.99 0.33 -3.03
C PHE A 11 -9.55 -0.02 -1.66
N ALA A 12 -9.94 0.97 -0.86
CA ALA A 12 -10.55 0.74 0.45
C ALA A 12 -11.79 -0.17 0.38
N ARG A 13 -12.59 -0.04 -0.70
CA ARG A 13 -13.80 -0.86 -0.93
C ARG A 13 -13.51 -2.27 -1.46
N LEU A 14 -12.29 -2.52 -1.93
CA LEU A 14 -11.86 -3.81 -2.48
C LEU A 14 -11.18 -4.68 -1.43
N ARG A 15 -11.08 -4.23 -0.17
CA ARG A 15 -10.46 -4.99 0.91
C ARG A 15 -11.22 -6.29 1.15
N VAL A 16 -10.48 -7.38 1.25
CA VAL A 16 -11.02 -8.68 1.68
C VAL A 16 -11.16 -8.67 3.19
N PRO A 17 -12.31 -9.10 3.75
CA PRO A 17 -12.48 -9.27 5.18
C PRO A 17 -11.43 -10.23 5.74
N GLU A 18 -10.95 -9.96 6.95
CA GLU A 18 -9.89 -10.79 7.53
C GLU A 18 -10.31 -12.25 7.70
N ALA A 19 -11.58 -12.49 8.03
CA ALA A 19 -12.15 -13.84 8.15
C ALA A 19 -12.08 -14.64 6.83
N GLU A 20 -12.23 -13.98 5.69
CA GLU A 20 -12.10 -14.61 4.37
C GLU A 20 -10.62 -14.82 4.03
N ALA A 21 -9.78 -13.80 4.21
CA ALA A 21 -8.35 -13.90 3.97
C ALA A 21 -7.68 -15.00 4.82
N ARG A 22 -8.17 -15.24 6.04
CA ARG A 22 -7.69 -16.29 6.96
C ARG A 22 -7.85 -17.71 6.40
N GLN A 23 -8.81 -17.92 5.49
CA GLN A 23 -9.05 -19.22 4.86
C GLN A 23 -8.07 -19.51 3.72
N TRP A 24 -7.35 -18.49 3.23
CA TRP A 24 -6.39 -18.67 2.15
C TRP A 24 -5.05 -19.24 2.64
N PRO A 25 -4.34 -20.01 1.78
CA PRO A 25 -2.97 -20.40 2.04
C PRO A 25 -2.09 -19.18 2.36
N ARG A 26 -1.13 -19.36 3.27
CA ARG A 26 -0.25 -18.28 3.73
C ARG A 26 0.41 -17.53 2.57
N LEU A 27 1.02 -18.26 1.63
CA LEU A 27 1.69 -17.68 0.46
C LEU A 27 0.73 -16.88 -0.43
N THR A 28 -0.50 -17.36 -0.60
CA THR A 28 -1.54 -16.64 -1.35
C THR A 28 -1.93 -15.34 -0.66
N ARG A 29 -2.04 -15.35 0.68
CA ARG A 29 -2.35 -14.15 1.46
C ARG A 29 -1.21 -13.13 1.38
N GLU A 30 0.03 -13.57 1.50
CA GLU A 30 1.23 -12.73 1.39
C GLU A 30 1.33 -12.11 -0.02
N ALA A 31 1.09 -12.88 -1.09
CA ALA A 31 1.09 -12.38 -2.46
C ALA A 31 -0.03 -11.39 -2.80
N ARG A 32 -1.09 -11.33 -1.98
CA ARG A 32 -2.26 -10.45 -2.16
C ARG A 32 -2.31 -9.33 -1.13
N ARG A 33 -1.25 -9.12 -0.37
CA ARG A 33 -1.17 -8.11 0.68
C ARG A 33 -0.31 -6.95 0.21
N CYS A 34 -0.86 -5.74 0.25
CA CYS A 34 -0.09 -4.54 -0.04
C CYS A 34 0.98 -4.32 1.04
N TRP A 35 2.21 -4.08 0.63
CA TRP A 35 3.34 -3.86 1.55
C TRP A 35 3.23 -2.56 2.39
N TYR A 36 2.58 -1.51 1.86
CA TYR A 36 2.49 -0.22 2.52
C TYR A 36 1.38 -0.14 3.57
N CYS A 37 0.15 -0.52 3.17
CA CYS A 37 -1.02 -0.42 4.03
C CYS A 37 -1.39 -1.75 4.71
N GLN A 38 -0.67 -2.84 4.40
CA GLN A 38 -0.89 -4.18 4.94
C GLN A 38 -2.30 -4.76 4.71
N THR A 39 -3.06 -4.18 3.78
CA THR A 39 -4.41 -4.62 3.41
C THR A 39 -4.33 -5.80 2.43
N THR A 40 -5.17 -6.81 2.67
CA THR A 40 -5.32 -7.97 1.78
C THR A 40 -6.41 -7.73 0.74
N TYR A 41 -6.14 -8.10 -0.49
CA TYR A 41 -7.02 -7.91 -1.64
C TYR A 41 -7.44 -9.24 -2.31
N PRO A 42 -8.50 -9.25 -3.14
CA PRO A 42 -8.97 -10.46 -3.82
C PRO A 42 -7.92 -11.07 -4.76
N THR A 43 -7.10 -10.21 -5.37
CA THR A 43 -6.10 -10.59 -6.37
C THR A 43 -4.77 -9.90 -6.07
N SER A 44 -3.66 -10.49 -6.53
CA SER A 44 -2.34 -9.88 -6.44
C SER A 44 -2.27 -8.58 -7.25
N GLY A 45 -2.97 -8.51 -8.38
CA GLY A 45 -3.06 -7.29 -9.20
C GLY A 45 -3.63 -6.09 -8.43
N HIS A 46 -4.65 -6.30 -7.59
CA HIS A 46 -5.16 -5.22 -6.73
C HIS A 46 -4.15 -4.78 -5.66
N ALA A 47 -3.38 -5.72 -5.10
CA ALA A 47 -2.32 -5.40 -4.16
C ALA A 47 -1.22 -4.57 -4.84
N THR A 48 -0.75 -4.99 -6.02
CA THR A 48 0.25 -4.27 -6.81
C THR A 48 -0.22 -2.86 -7.20
N GLN A 49 -1.48 -2.70 -7.63
CA GLN A 49 -2.01 -1.37 -7.95
C GLN A 49 -2.09 -0.46 -6.71
N CYS A 50 -2.45 -1.01 -5.54
CA CYS A 50 -2.43 -0.26 -4.29
C CYS A 50 -1.00 0.19 -3.93
N GLU A 51 -0.01 -0.66 -4.16
CA GLU A 51 1.41 -0.35 -3.92
C GLU A 51 1.91 0.77 -4.84
N GLN A 52 1.59 0.71 -6.13
CA GLN A 52 1.96 1.74 -7.11
C GLN A 52 1.43 3.14 -6.73
N ILE A 53 0.22 3.21 -6.16
CA ILE A 53 -0.34 4.48 -5.68
C ILE A 53 0.46 4.98 -4.47
N HIS A 54 0.75 4.11 -3.50
CA HIS A 54 1.53 4.49 -2.32
C HIS A 54 2.96 4.92 -2.68
N GLU A 55 3.58 4.25 -3.65
CA GLU A 55 4.88 4.63 -4.19
C GLU A 55 4.81 6.03 -4.82
N SER A 56 3.83 6.26 -5.70
CA SER A 56 3.62 7.56 -6.34
C SER A 56 3.37 8.69 -5.33
N GLU A 57 2.60 8.44 -4.27
CA GLU A 57 2.39 9.40 -3.19
C GLU A 57 3.66 9.65 -2.37
N THR A 58 4.47 8.61 -2.16
CA THR A 58 5.75 8.70 -1.46
C THR A 58 6.75 9.52 -2.26
N GLU A 59 6.86 9.28 -3.56
CA GLU A 59 7.70 10.04 -4.48
C GLU A 59 7.22 11.50 -4.57
N ALA A 60 5.90 11.73 -4.66
CA ALA A 60 5.34 13.08 -4.61
C ALA A 60 5.66 13.80 -3.29
N ARG A 61 5.64 13.10 -2.15
CA ARG A 61 6.05 13.67 -0.85
C ARG A 61 7.55 13.98 -0.81
N ARG A 62 8.39 13.13 -1.41
CA ARG A 62 9.85 13.39 -1.53
C ARG A 62 10.11 14.61 -2.39
N ALA A 63 9.44 14.73 -3.54
CA ALA A 63 9.57 15.87 -4.44
C ALA A 63 9.08 17.20 -3.83
N ARG A 64 8.05 17.15 -2.97
CA ARG A 64 7.55 18.33 -2.24
C ARG A 64 8.41 18.74 -1.06
N ARG A 65 9.41 17.95 -0.67
CA ARG A 65 10.35 18.35 0.36
C ARG A 65 11.26 19.40 -0.27
N PRO A 66 11.21 20.68 0.14
CA PRO A 66 12.13 21.67 -0.40
C PRO A 66 13.54 21.13 -0.20
N ALA A 67 14.35 21.17 -1.26
CA ALA A 67 15.78 21.01 -1.12
C ALA A 67 16.18 21.98 -0.01
N ARG A 68 16.61 21.46 1.14
CA ARG A 68 17.21 22.29 2.19
C ARG A 68 18.34 22.97 1.47
N THR A 69 18.16 24.26 1.18
CA THR A 69 19.17 25.16 0.67
C THR A 69 20.41 24.89 1.48
N ALA A 70 21.41 24.27 0.84
CA ALA A 70 22.77 24.38 1.29
C ALA A 70 23.12 25.85 1.11
N GLN A 71 22.87 26.64 2.16
CA GLN A 71 23.44 27.98 2.29
C GLN A 71 24.92 27.75 2.56
N CYS A 72 25.73 27.95 1.52
CA CYS A 72 27.13 28.33 1.63
C CYS A 72 27.22 29.85 1.82
#